data_AF-A0A5P0ZMH9-F1
#
_entry.id   AF-A0A5P0ZMH9-F1
#
_cell.length_a   1.000
_cell.length_b   1.000
_cell.length_c   1.000
_cell.angle_alpha   90.00
_cell.angle_beta   90.00
_cell.angle_gamma   90.00
#
_symmetry.space_group_name_H-M   'P 1'
#
loop_
_entity.id
_entity.type
_entity.pdbx_description
1 polymer ?
#
loop_
_entity_poly.entity_id
_entity_poly.type
_entity_poly.pdbx_seq_one_letter_code
_entity_poly.pdbx_strand_id
1 'polypeptide(L)'
;MNLLVKNSKRITNARLASFNGVEYHLVIKKQRFLCRNCGGTYGAHSDLLIKNHTMTKQVKHRIFSTTKIIGISTSTVGKILYGNTKTLYKCEHLPENICFDEFRSVKILLHL
;
A
#
# COMPACT_ATOMS: atom_id res chain seq x y z
N MET A 1 -11.83 29.79 -14.05
CA MET A 1 -12.06 28.60 -14.90
C MET A 1 -10.79 27.75 -14.91
N ASN A 2 -10.82 26.55 -14.33
CA ASN A 2 -9.66 25.65 -14.30
C ASN A 2 -9.53 24.94 -15.66
N LEU A 3 -8.64 25.43 -16.53
CA LEU A 3 -8.35 24.88 -17.88
C LEU A 3 -7.49 23.60 -17.80
N LEU A 4 -8.02 22.52 -17.22
CA LEU A 4 -7.44 21.19 -17.35
C LEU A 4 -7.79 20.63 -18.73
N VAL A 5 -6.79 20.44 -19.57
CA VAL A 5 -6.95 19.86 -20.92
C VAL A 5 -6.38 18.45 -20.96
N LYS A 6 -7.00 17.56 -21.75
CA LYS A 6 -6.46 16.21 -21.96
C LYS A 6 -5.05 16.30 -22.54
N ASN A 7 -4.10 15.61 -21.92
CA ASN A 7 -2.70 15.59 -22.29
C ASN A 7 -2.18 14.16 -22.34
N SER A 8 -2.33 13.46 -23.47
CA SER A 8 -1.87 12.07 -23.67
C SER A 8 -2.41 11.05 -22.64
N LYS A 9 -2.00 9.79 -22.77
CA LYS A 9 -2.33 8.72 -21.82
C LYS A 9 -1.04 8.05 -21.34
N ARG A 10 -0.99 7.68 -20.06
CA ARG A 10 0.09 6.89 -19.47
C ARG A 10 -0.35 5.45 -19.30
N ILE A 11 0.42 4.52 -19.85
CA ILE A 11 0.23 3.09 -19.57
C ILE A 11 0.69 2.84 -18.14
N THR A 12 -0.17 2.21 -17.35
CA THR A 12 0.10 1.78 -15.98
C THR A 12 -0.17 0.29 -15.90
N ASN A 13 0.84 -0.47 -15.51
CA ASN A 13 0.68 -1.89 -15.19
C ASN A 13 0.41 -1.99 -13.69
N ALA A 14 -0.83 -2.29 -13.33
CA ALA A 14 -1.29 -2.38 -11.96
C ALA A 14 -1.50 -3.83 -11.55
N ARG A 15 -0.86 -4.25 -10.46
CA ARG A 15 -0.99 -5.59 -9.90
C ARG A 15 -2.30 -5.75 -9.13
N LEU A 16 -3.00 -6.82 -9.43
CA LEU A 16 -4.23 -7.25 -8.78
C LEU A 16 -3.95 -8.29 -7.69
N ALA A 17 -4.92 -8.48 -6.78
CA ALA A 17 -4.85 -9.55 -5.80
C ALA A 17 -4.99 -10.92 -6.51
N SER A 18 -4.15 -11.88 -6.11
CA SER A 18 -4.17 -13.23 -6.68
C SER A 18 -5.28 -14.10 -6.08
N PHE A 19 -6.15 -14.70 -6.87
CA PHE A 19 -7.21 -15.57 -6.32
C PHE A 19 -6.80 -17.05 -6.24
N ASN A 20 -5.89 -17.50 -7.09
CA ASN A 20 -5.47 -18.90 -7.26
C ASN A 20 -3.95 -19.11 -7.12
N GLY A 21 -3.25 -18.12 -6.56
CA GLY A 21 -1.78 -18.13 -6.43
C GLY A 21 -1.00 -17.68 -7.66
N VAL A 22 -1.69 -17.35 -8.77
CA VAL A 22 -1.08 -16.75 -9.97
C VAL A 22 -1.10 -15.22 -9.90
N GLU A 23 -0.07 -14.56 -10.42
CA GLU A 23 -0.01 -13.10 -10.49
C GLU A 23 -0.92 -12.55 -11.60
N TYR A 24 -1.70 -11.53 -11.28
CA TYR A 24 -2.59 -10.85 -12.22
C TYR A 24 -2.19 -9.39 -12.39
N HIS A 25 -2.13 -8.95 -13.65
CA HIS A 25 -1.79 -7.60 -14.04
C HIS A 25 -2.92 -6.95 -14.84
N LEU A 26 -3.28 -5.74 -14.45
CA LEU A 26 -4.23 -4.88 -15.15
C LEU A 26 -3.46 -3.76 -15.85
N VAL A 27 -3.41 -3.80 -17.17
CA VAL A 27 -2.76 -2.77 -17.99
C VAL A 27 -3.78 -1.71 -18.36
N ILE A 28 -3.63 -0.50 -17.81
CA ILE A 28 -4.58 0.61 -18.01
C ILE A 28 -3.89 1.79 -18.69
N LYS A 29 -4.57 2.39 -19.69
CA LYS A 29 -4.17 3.66 -20.29
C LYS A 29 -4.81 4.82 -19.51
N LYS A 30 -4.15 5.28 -18.45
CA LYS A 30 -4.62 6.38 -17.60
C LYS A 30 -4.55 7.72 -18.33
N GLN A 31 -5.65 8.46 -18.35
CA GLN A 31 -5.69 9.82 -18.91
C GLN A 31 -4.81 10.75 -18.06
N ARG A 32 -3.97 11.54 -18.74
CA ARG A 32 -3.23 12.65 -18.14
C ARG A 32 -3.88 13.97 -18.53
N PHE A 33 -3.79 14.96 -17.68
CA PHE A 33 -4.30 16.31 -17.88
C PHE A 33 -3.16 17.30 -17.72
N LEU A 34 -3.18 18.38 -18.51
CA LEU A 34 -2.28 19.52 -18.39
C LEU A 34 -3.11 20.70 -17.88
N CYS A 35 -2.65 21.34 -16.82
CA CYS A 35 -3.20 22.62 -16.39
C CYS A 35 -2.58 23.74 -17.24
N ARG A 36 -3.40 24.46 -18.01
CA ARG A 36 -2.90 25.59 -18.81
C ARG A 36 -2.49 26.81 -17.97
N ASN A 37 -2.93 26.88 -16.71
CA ASN A 37 -2.62 28.02 -15.85
C ASN A 37 -1.25 27.93 -15.18
N CYS A 38 -0.83 26.72 -14.77
CA CYS A 38 0.43 26.50 -14.07
C CYS A 38 1.41 25.58 -14.81
N GLY A 39 1.03 25.00 -15.96
CA GLY A 39 1.83 24.01 -16.69
C GLY A 39 1.92 22.63 -16.02
N GLY A 40 1.31 22.44 -14.85
CA GLY A 40 1.36 21.18 -14.11
C GLY A 40 0.63 20.04 -14.83
N THR A 41 1.11 18.79 -14.65
CA THR A 41 0.44 17.59 -15.17
C THR A 41 -0.18 16.75 -14.07
N TYR A 42 -1.41 16.30 -14.29
CA TYR A 42 -2.21 15.54 -13.33
C TYR A 42 -2.70 14.25 -13.97
N GLY A 43 -2.72 13.16 -13.22
CA GLY A 43 -3.28 11.89 -13.69
C GLY A 43 -4.74 11.75 -13.25
N ALA A 44 -5.56 11.06 -14.06
CA ALA A 44 -6.90 10.67 -13.65
C ALA A 44 -6.86 9.82 -12.36
N HIS A 45 -7.77 10.14 -11.44
CA HIS A 45 -8.00 9.38 -10.23
C HIS A 45 -8.87 8.14 -10.56
N SER A 46 -8.66 7.07 -9.80
CA SER A 46 -9.43 5.83 -9.90
C SER A 46 -9.43 5.18 -8.52
N ASP A 47 -10.59 4.70 -8.08
CA ASP A 47 -10.71 4.13 -6.74
C ASP A 47 -9.95 2.83 -6.57
N LEU A 48 -9.76 2.08 -7.66
CA LEU A 48 -9.01 0.82 -7.69
C LEU A 48 -7.50 1.04 -7.53
N LEU A 49 -6.98 2.15 -8.08
CA LEU A 49 -5.55 2.43 -8.18
C LEU A 49 -5.09 3.44 -7.14
N ILE A 50 -4.02 3.10 -6.43
CA ILE A 50 -3.37 4.05 -5.54
C ILE A 50 -2.51 4.99 -6.39
N LYS A 51 -2.59 6.30 -6.14
CA LYS A 51 -1.79 7.31 -6.84
C LYS A 51 -0.31 6.97 -6.72
N ASN A 52 0.41 6.97 -7.84
CA ASN A 52 1.85 6.70 -7.92
C ASN A 52 2.29 5.30 -7.43
N HIS A 53 1.38 4.33 -7.36
CA HIS A 53 1.73 2.94 -7.10
C HIS A 53 1.34 2.04 -8.28
N THR A 54 2.09 0.95 -8.43
CA THR A 54 1.83 -0.16 -9.36
C THR A 54 0.99 -1.26 -8.72
N MET A 55 0.57 -1.11 -7.46
CA MET A 55 -0.27 -2.08 -6.75
C MET A 55 -1.65 -1.48 -6.46
N THR A 56 -2.69 -2.31 -6.59
CA THR A 56 -4.05 -1.92 -6.23
C THR A 56 -4.27 -1.88 -4.71
N LYS A 57 -5.34 -1.19 -4.28
CA LYS A 57 -5.79 -1.19 -2.88
C LYS A 57 -6.08 -2.60 -2.37
N GLN A 58 -6.63 -3.47 -3.21
CA GLN A 58 -6.94 -4.85 -2.87
C GLN A 58 -5.69 -5.63 -2.45
N VAL A 59 -4.57 -5.46 -3.17
CA VAL A 59 -3.31 -6.12 -2.80
C VAL A 59 -2.81 -5.61 -1.44
N LYS A 60 -2.86 -4.30 -1.19
CA LYS A 60 -2.49 -3.75 0.13
C LYS A 60 -3.36 -4.33 1.25
N HIS A 61 -4.68 -4.39 1.06
CA HIS A 61 -5.59 -4.97 2.04
C HIS A 61 -5.25 -6.44 2.33
N ARG A 62 -4.92 -7.21 1.28
CA ARG A 62 -4.57 -8.62 1.45
C ARG A 62 -3.26 -8.83 2.20
N ILE A 63 -2.31 -7.89 2.10
CA ILE A 63 -1.07 -7.94 2.89
C ILE A 63 -1.37 -7.81 4.38
N PHE A 64 -2.34 -6.96 4.75
CA PHE A 64 -2.78 -6.84 6.14
C PHE A 64 -3.51 -8.10 6.63
N SER A 65 -4.29 -8.77 5.79
CA SER A 65 -5.04 -9.97 6.18
C SER A 65 -4.21 -11.25 6.16
N THR A 66 -3.20 -11.36 5.29
CA THR A 66 -2.45 -12.60 5.03
C THR A 66 -0.99 -12.33 4.68
N THR A 67 -0.06 -13.02 5.34
CA THR A 67 1.39 -12.88 5.10
C THR A 67 1.88 -13.62 3.85
N LYS A 68 1.08 -14.55 3.32
CA LYS A 68 1.41 -15.35 2.12
C LYS A 68 0.82 -14.74 0.86
N ILE A 69 1.42 -13.65 0.37
CA ILE A 69 1.13 -13.16 -0.99
C ILE A 69 2.30 -13.49 -1.89
N ILE A 70 2.04 -14.42 -2.80
CA ILE A 70 3.01 -14.88 -3.80
C ILE A 70 3.45 -13.69 -4.64
N GLY A 71 4.77 -13.57 -4.84
CA GLY A 71 5.41 -12.58 -5.70
C GLY A 71 5.58 -11.18 -5.11
N ILE A 72 5.37 -10.97 -3.80
CA ILE A 72 5.70 -9.71 -3.12
C ILE A 72 6.89 -9.97 -2.18
N SER A 73 7.92 -9.12 -2.25
CA SER A 73 9.06 -9.25 -1.35
C SER A 73 8.66 -9.00 0.10
N THR A 74 9.30 -9.72 1.02
CA THR A 74 9.14 -9.52 2.48
C THR A 74 9.44 -8.08 2.89
N SER A 75 10.40 -7.43 2.23
CA SER A 75 10.71 -6.01 2.43
C SER A 75 9.55 -5.07 2.05
N THR A 76 8.82 -5.39 0.97
CA THR A 76 7.64 -4.61 0.54
C THR A 76 6.47 -4.81 1.50
N VAL A 77 6.27 -6.05 1.97
CA VAL A 77 5.31 -6.38 3.03
C VAL A 77 5.62 -5.58 4.29
N GLY A 78 6.86 -5.59 4.76
CA GLY A 78 7.29 -4.82 5.93
C GLY A 78 7.05 -3.31 5.76
N LYS A 79 7.41 -2.72 4.62
CA LYS A 79 7.12 -1.29 4.35
C LYS A 79 5.64 -0.95 4.38
N ILE A 80 4.77 -1.87 3.97
CA ILE A 80 3.31 -1.65 3.98
C ILE A 80 2.73 -1.81 5.38
N LEU A 81 3.17 -2.84 6.12
CA LEU A 81 2.71 -3.09 7.49
C LEU A 81 3.19 -2.02 8.46
N TYR A 82 4.47 -1.63 8.36
CA TYR A 82 5.12 -0.73 9.32
C TYR A 82 5.28 0.71 8.81
N GLY A 83 4.90 1.01 7.57
CA GLY A 83 5.08 2.36 6.99
C GLY A 83 4.31 3.47 7.71
N ASN A 84 3.28 3.11 8.47
CA ASN A 84 2.45 4.04 9.25
C ASN A 84 2.61 3.88 10.76
N THR A 85 3.56 3.08 11.25
CA THR A 85 3.79 3.00 12.70
C THR A 85 4.34 4.33 13.17
N LYS A 86 3.49 5.10 13.86
CA LYS A 86 3.95 6.25 14.62
C LYS A 86 4.93 5.74 15.66
N THR A 87 6.06 6.41 15.81
CA THR A 87 6.95 6.21 16.95
C THR A 87 6.10 6.27 18.22
N LEU A 88 6.24 5.28 19.09
CA LEU A 88 5.45 5.14 20.32
C LEU A 88 5.33 6.49 21.03
N TYR A 89 4.09 6.83 21.39
CA TYR A 89 3.78 8.08 22.08
C TYR A 89 4.66 8.17 23.34
N LYS A 90 5.46 9.23 23.46
CA LYS A 90 6.18 9.50 24.70
C LYS A 90 5.13 9.90 25.74
N CYS A 91 4.94 9.05 26.76
CA CYS A 91 4.12 9.42 27.91
C CYS A 91 4.92 10.44 28.72
N GLU A 92 4.39 11.66 28.89
CA GLU A 92 5.09 12.71 29.66
C GLU A 92 5.12 12.41 31.16
N HIS A 93 4.17 11.62 31.66
CA HIS A 93 4.05 11.26 33.07
C HIS A 93 3.91 9.75 33.22
N LEU A 94 4.56 9.19 34.23
CA LEU A 94 4.48 7.78 34.56
C LEU A 94 3.13 7.50 35.25
N PRO A 95 2.30 6.57 34.74
CA PRO A 95 1.05 6.21 35.41
C PRO A 95 1.33 5.56 36.77
N GLU A 96 0.42 5.78 37.72
CA GLU A 96 0.54 5.35 39.12
C GLU A 96 0.57 3.83 39.29
N ASN A 97 -0.14 3.11 38.41
CA ASN A 97 -0.18 1.66 38.37
C ASN A 97 0.18 1.16 36.97
N ILE A 98 1.17 0.26 36.87
CA ILE A 98 1.60 -0.39 35.62
C ILE A 98 1.61 -1.89 35.85
N CYS A 99 0.92 -2.64 34.98
CA CYS A 99 0.99 -4.09 34.95
C CYS A 99 1.91 -4.52 33.81
N PHE A 100 2.89 -5.36 34.12
CA PHE A 100 3.74 -6.00 33.13
C PHE A 100 3.23 -7.41 32.89
N ASP A 101 2.99 -7.74 31.62
CA ASP A 101 2.72 -9.11 31.18
C ASP A 101 3.90 -9.58 30.32
N GLU A 102 4.51 -10.70 30.72
CA GLU A 102 5.65 -11.26 29.99
C GLU A 102 5.13 -12.16 28.87
N PHE A 103 5.07 -11.61 27.66
CA PHE A 103 4.78 -12.44 26.49
C PHE A 103 6.06 -13.14 25.99
N ARG A 104 6.17 -14.46 26.21
CA ARG A 104 7.16 -15.30 25.54
C ARG A 104 6.57 -15.87 24.25
N SER A 105 7.14 -15.49 23.11
CA SER A 105 6.86 -16.17 21.86
C SER A 105 7.50 -17.56 21.90
N VAL A 106 6.69 -18.59 22.15
CA VAL A 106 7.13 -19.98 22.02
C VAL A 106 7.41 -20.24 20.54
N LYS A 107 8.68 -20.52 20.21
CA LYS A 107 9.04 -21.13 18.93
C LYS A 107 8.36 -22.50 18.88
N ILE A 108 7.17 -22.58 18.29
CA ILE A 108 6.66 -23.86 17.83
C ILE A 108 7.62 -24.30 16.72
N LEU A 109 8.55 -25.19 17.07
CA LEU A 109 9.26 -26.04 16.14
C LEU A 109 8.20 -26.94 15.49
N LEU A 110 7.56 -26.46 14.43
CA LEU A 110 6.95 -27.33 13.46
C LEU A 110 8.09 -28.11 12.79
N HIS A 111 8.45 -29.24 13.38
CA HIS A 111 9.11 -30.33 12.67
C HIS A 111 8.15 -30.78 11.57
N LEU A 112 8.36 -30.22 10.37
CA LEU A 112 7.99 -30.87 9.12
C LEU A 112 9.04 -31.93 8.79
#